data_AF-A0A9J6DVX1-F1
#
_entry.id   AF-A0A9J6DVX1-F1
#
_cell.length_a   1.000
_cell.length_b   1.000
_cell.length_c   1.000
_cell.angle_alpha   90.00
_cell.angle_beta   90.00
_cell.angle_gamma   90.00
#
_symmetry.space_group_name_H-M   'P 1'
#
loop_
_entity.id
_entity.type
_entity.pdbx_description
1 polymer ?
#
loop_
_entity_poly.entity_id
_entity_poly.type
_entity_poly.pdbx_seq_one_letter_code
_entity_poly.pdbx_strand_id
1 'polypeptide(L)'
;MTEAEMLMEEKLRKKKEEEEEMWAEYLEQRKKQRAKEEEELRKLKERQAKRKAQRAEQEAKLMEFKKKQEEQRIKEMEEKKAREAEAKRKRLEEAEKKRQAMLAAKEKREQEPVKPNFVITKREGDEMAGSALGSSGFDKFANIMYARGEMGKTKEQMEEDKKAILSFRIKPLEIEGLTVEQLREKAKQLWERVVSLESEKYDLEERQKRQDYDLKELAERQRQINRSRALKKGLDPEALQGKHPPKIQVSSKYERRLDRRSFEDKRELYDGGLEAMIDAESEKQWEEKMLSFKESARAGLP
;
A
#
# COMPACT_ATOMS: atom_id res chain seq x y z
N MET A 1 39.48 80.30 3.09
CA MET A 1 39.04 79.40 2.02
C MET A 1 39.11 80.18 0.71
N THR A 2 39.98 79.76 -0.19
CA THR A 2 40.06 80.33 -1.54
C THR A 2 38.85 79.88 -2.37
N GLU A 3 38.47 80.64 -3.39
CA GLU A 3 37.33 80.32 -4.27
C GLU A 3 37.46 78.92 -4.92
N ALA A 4 38.70 78.51 -5.21
CA ALA A 4 39.01 77.18 -5.72
C ALA A 4 38.74 76.05 -4.70
N GLU A 5 39.00 76.28 -3.41
CA GLU A 5 38.70 75.32 -2.34
C GLU A 5 37.19 75.15 -2.16
N MET A 6 36.42 76.24 -2.19
CA MET A 6 34.96 76.18 -2.09
C MET A 6 34.33 75.43 -3.28
N LEU A 7 34.83 75.66 -4.51
CA LEU A 7 34.37 74.93 -5.70
C LEU A 7 34.69 73.43 -5.64
N MET A 8 35.84 73.04 -5.08
CA MET A 8 36.16 71.62 -4.89
C MET A 8 35.30 70.98 -3.81
N GLU A 9 35.03 71.69 -2.72
CA GLU A 9 34.16 71.22 -1.64
C GLU A 9 32.71 71.05 -2.12
N GLU A 10 32.20 71.98 -2.94
CA GLU A 10 30.87 71.87 -3.55
C GLU A 10 30.79 70.69 -4.54
N LYS A 11 31.83 70.45 -5.35
CA LYS A 11 31.89 69.27 -6.23
C LYS A 11 31.91 67.96 -5.45
N LEU A 12 32.64 67.90 -4.33
CA LEU A 12 32.65 66.73 -3.46
C LEU A 12 31.29 66.52 -2.79
N ARG A 13 30.60 67.60 -2.40
CA ARG A 13 29.25 67.52 -1.83
C ARG A 13 28.23 67.02 -2.85
N LYS A 14 28.25 67.57 -4.08
CA LYS A 14 27.39 67.11 -5.19
C LYS A 14 27.64 65.65 -5.53
N LYS A 15 28.90 65.22 -5.58
CA LYS A 15 29.23 63.81 -5.83
C LYS A 15 28.71 62.89 -4.72
N LYS A 16 28.76 63.31 -3.45
CA LYS A 16 28.16 62.57 -2.34
C LYS A 16 26.63 62.54 -2.40
N GLU A 17 26.00 63.67 -2.72
CA GLU A 17 24.54 63.77 -2.90
C GLU A 17 24.09 62.84 -4.06
N GLU A 18 24.79 62.85 -5.21
CA GLU A 18 24.54 61.93 -6.33
C GLU A 18 24.73 60.46 -5.94
N GLU A 19 25.78 60.12 -5.18
CA GLU A 19 26.01 58.76 -4.68
C GLU A 19 24.91 58.31 -3.70
N GLU A 20 24.44 59.21 -2.83
CA GLU A 20 23.34 58.98 -1.89
C GLU A 20 21.99 58.82 -2.60
N GLU A 21 21.72 59.63 -3.64
CA GLU A 21 20.51 59.53 -4.48
C GLU A 21 20.49 58.20 -5.25
N MET A 22 21.61 57.83 -5.89
CA MET A 22 21.74 56.55 -6.59
C MET A 22 21.54 55.35 -5.64
N TRP A 23 22.05 55.46 -4.40
CA TRP A 23 21.84 54.44 -3.38
C TRP A 23 20.38 54.38 -2.89
N ALA A 24 19.73 55.53 -2.72
CA ALA A 24 18.32 55.62 -2.34
C ALA A 24 17.42 55.00 -3.42
N GLU A 25 17.66 55.31 -4.69
CA GLU A 25 16.95 54.71 -5.83
C GLU A 25 17.14 53.19 -5.87
N TYR A 26 18.37 52.70 -5.66
CA TYR A 26 18.64 51.26 -5.58
C TYR A 26 17.86 50.57 -4.45
N LEU A 27 17.82 51.18 -3.26
CA LEU A 27 17.04 50.67 -2.13
C LEU A 27 15.53 50.67 -2.41
N GLU A 28 15.02 51.71 -3.06
CA GLU A 28 13.62 51.80 -3.46
C GLU A 28 13.25 50.74 -4.49
N GLN A 29 14.09 50.55 -5.51
CA GLN A 29 13.92 49.48 -6.50
C GLN A 29 13.90 48.10 -5.84
N ARG A 30 14.81 47.84 -4.89
CA ARG A 30 14.85 46.59 -4.13
C ARG A 30 13.61 46.39 -3.25
N LYS A 31 13.10 47.47 -2.65
CA LYS A 31 11.84 47.43 -1.87
C LYS A 31 10.66 47.13 -2.77
N LYS A 32 10.58 47.75 -3.94
CA LYS A 32 9.53 47.52 -4.94
C LYS A 32 9.58 46.10 -5.50
N GLN A 33 10.77 45.57 -5.76
CA GLN A 33 10.94 44.18 -6.19
C GLN A 33 10.45 43.20 -5.11
N ARG A 34 10.89 43.36 -3.85
CA ARG A 34 10.41 42.53 -2.75
C ARG A 34 8.90 42.62 -2.56
N ALA A 35 8.33 43.82 -2.63
CA ALA A 35 6.88 44.00 -2.52
C ALA A 35 6.11 43.26 -3.63
N LYS A 36 6.61 43.28 -4.87
CA LYS A 36 6.03 42.51 -5.99
C LYS A 36 6.13 41.00 -5.74
N GLU A 37 7.30 40.51 -5.36
CA GLU A 37 7.54 39.11 -5.07
C GLU A 37 6.66 38.61 -3.90
N GLU A 38 6.52 39.40 -2.84
CA GLU A 38 5.64 39.11 -1.71
C GLU A 38 4.16 39.09 -2.12
N GLU A 39 3.71 40.02 -2.97
CA GLU A 39 2.35 40.06 -3.48
C GLU A 39 2.03 38.84 -4.36
N GLU A 40 2.95 38.44 -5.24
CA GLU A 40 2.83 37.24 -6.06
C GLU A 40 2.79 35.97 -5.21
N LEU A 41 3.67 35.87 -4.22
CA LEU A 41 3.69 34.75 -3.27
C LEU A 41 2.39 34.68 -2.46
N ARG A 42 1.86 35.83 -2.04
CA ARG A 42 0.57 35.92 -1.35
C ARG A 42 -0.58 35.45 -2.25
N LYS A 43 -0.65 35.93 -3.50
CA LYS A 43 -1.67 35.48 -4.47
C LYS A 43 -1.57 33.97 -4.74
N LEU A 44 -0.36 33.43 -4.83
CA LEU A 44 -0.14 31.99 -5.00
C LEU A 44 -0.68 31.19 -3.80
N LYS A 45 -0.34 31.62 -2.58
CA LYS A 45 -0.82 31.00 -1.33
C LYS A 45 -2.34 31.09 -1.19
N GLU A 46 -2.94 32.22 -1.53
CA GLU A 46 -4.40 32.38 -1.51
C GLU A 46 -5.09 31.46 -2.52
N ARG A 47 -4.55 31.34 -3.73
CA ARG A 47 -5.04 30.37 -4.74
C ARG A 47 -4.91 28.93 -4.26
N GLN A 48 -3.79 28.57 -3.61
CA GLN A 48 -3.62 27.23 -3.03
C GLN A 48 -4.61 26.99 -1.88
N ALA A 49 -4.80 27.97 -0.99
CA ALA A 49 -5.76 27.89 0.11
C ALA A 49 -7.19 27.71 -0.41
N LYS A 50 -7.60 28.49 -1.42
CA LYS A 50 -8.90 28.37 -2.07
C LYS A 50 -9.08 26.99 -2.72
N ARG A 51 -8.08 26.47 -3.43
CA ARG A 51 -8.08 25.11 -3.99
C ARG A 51 -8.18 24.03 -2.90
N LYS A 52 -7.54 24.24 -1.73
CA LYS A 52 -7.62 23.31 -0.60
C LYS A 52 -9.01 23.34 0.05
N ALA A 53 -9.59 24.52 0.25
CA ALA A 53 -10.94 24.68 0.78
C ALA A 53 -12.00 24.05 -0.12
N GLN A 54 -11.92 24.29 -1.43
CA GLN A 54 -12.83 23.67 -2.41
C GLN A 54 -12.74 22.15 -2.43
N ARG A 55 -11.52 21.58 -2.31
CA ARG A 55 -11.35 20.13 -2.17
C ARG A 55 -11.96 19.59 -0.89
N ALA A 56 -11.71 20.24 0.24
CA ALA A 56 -12.28 19.84 1.52
C ALA A 56 -13.82 19.86 1.48
N GLU A 57 -14.42 20.86 0.84
CA GLU A 57 -15.87 20.96 0.67
C GLU A 57 -16.43 19.86 -0.25
N GLN A 58 -15.76 19.57 -1.38
CA GLN A 58 -16.16 18.48 -2.28
C GLN A 58 -16.03 17.11 -1.61
N GLU A 59 -14.96 16.88 -0.84
CA GLU A 59 -14.73 15.64 -0.10
C GLU A 59 -15.77 15.48 1.01
N ALA A 60 -16.08 16.55 1.76
CA ALA A 60 -17.13 16.54 2.77
C ALA A 60 -18.51 16.21 2.17
N LYS A 61 -18.86 16.80 1.02
CA LYS A 61 -20.10 16.48 0.31
C LYS A 61 -20.16 15.02 -0.15
N LEU A 62 -19.07 14.48 -0.67
CA LEU A 62 -18.98 13.06 -1.06
C LEU A 62 -19.08 12.12 0.16
N MET A 63 -18.43 12.48 1.27
CA MET A 63 -18.51 11.73 2.53
C MET A 63 -19.92 11.74 3.11
N GLU A 64 -20.60 12.89 3.12
CA GLU A 64 -21.98 13.01 3.60
C GLU A 64 -22.95 12.17 2.75
N PHE A 65 -22.77 12.18 1.42
CA PHE A 65 -23.57 11.34 0.53
C PHE A 65 -23.34 9.84 0.78
N LYS A 66 -22.08 9.41 0.97
CA LYS A 66 -21.77 8.01 1.33
C LYS A 66 -22.38 7.61 2.66
N LYS A 67 -22.29 8.48 3.68
CA LYS A 67 -22.88 8.23 4.99
C LYS A 67 -24.39 8.07 4.92
N LYS A 68 -25.09 8.91 4.14
CA LYS A 68 -26.54 8.78 3.91
C LYS A 68 -26.91 7.47 3.22
N GLN A 69 -26.12 7.01 2.25
CA GLN A 69 -26.33 5.73 1.58
C GLN A 69 -26.11 4.54 2.53
N GLU A 70 -25.08 4.60 3.36
CA GLU A 70 -24.80 3.57 4.37
C GLU A 70 -25.89 3.51 5.44
N GLU A 71 -26.34 4.66 5.95
CA GLU A 71 -27.47 4.76 6.89
C GLU A 71 -28.77 4.22 6.28
N GLN A 72 -29.05 4.48 4.99
CA GLN A 72 -30.19 3.90 4.28
C GLN A 72 -30.08 2.37 4.18
N ARG A 73 -28.91 1.83 3.83
CA ARG A 73 -28.69 0.37 3.77
C ARG A 73 -28.84 -0.29 5.13
N ILE A 74 -28.34 0.32 6.20
CA ILE A 74 -28.51 -0.21 7.57
C ILE A 74 -29.99 -0.22 7.94
N LYS A 75 -30.72 0.87 7.66
CA LYS A 75 -32.15 0.97 7.94
C LYS A 75 -32.98 -0.07 7.17
N GLU A 76 -32.67 -0.29 5.89
CA GLU A 76 -33.31 -1.34 5.08
C GLU A 76 -33.02 -2.76 5.61
N MET A 77 -31.80 -3.01 6.08
CA MET A 77 -31.41 -4.29 6.68
C MET A 77 -32.12 -4.53 8.02
N GLU A 78 -32.25 -3.50 8.86
CA GLU A 78 -33.00 -3.55 10.11
C GLU A 78 -34.50 -3.74 9.87
N GLU A 79 -35.08 -3.05 8.89
CA GLU A 79 -36.49 -3.20 8.51
C GLU A 79 -36.79 -4.59 7.95
N LYS A 80 -35.90 -5.13 7.10
CA LYS A 80 -36.00 -6.51 6.59
C LYS A 80 -35.94 -7.53 7.72
N LYS A 81 -35.03 -7.34 8.68
CA LYS A 81 -34.89 -8.21 9.86
C LYS A 81 -36.11 -8.13 10.78
N ALA A 82 -36.68 -6.95 10.96
CA ALA A 82 -37.93 -6.76 11.71
C ALA A 82 -39.12 -7.45 11.02
N ARG A 83 -39.23 -7.32 9.69
CA ARG A 83 -40.29 -7.97 8.89
C ARG A 83 -40.18 -9.49 8.92
N GLU A 84 -38.97 -10.05 8.84
CA GLU A 84 -38.76 -11.50 9.02
C GLU A 84 -39.11 -11.98 10.43
N ALA A 85 -38.75 -11.21 11.47
CA ALA A 85 -39.11 -11.54 12.84
C ALA A 85 -40.63 -11.52 13.06
N GLU A 86 -41.34 -10.53 12.50
CA GLU A 86 -42.81 -10.46 12.57
C GLU A 86 -43.49 -11.59 11.79
N ALA A 87 -43.00 -11.91 10.58
CA ALA A 87 -43.50 -13.03 9.79
C ALA A 87 -43.28 -14.38 10.50
N LYS A 88 -42.13 -14.55 11.15
CA LYS A 88 -41.83 -15.75 11.97
C LYS A 88 -42.76 -15.83 13.17
N ARG A 89 -43.09 -14.71 13.82
CA ARG A 89 -44.05 -14.65 14.94
C ARG A 89 -45.46 -15.04 14.48
N LYS A 90 -45.94 -14.48 13.36
CA LYS A 90 -47.24 -14.83 12.77
C LYS A 90 -47.34 -16.30 12.37
N ARG A 91 -46.26 -16.87 11.81
CA ARG A 91 -46.20 -18.30 11.45
C ARG A 91 -46.28 -19.23 12.66
N LEU A 92 -45.66 -18.85 13.79
CA LEU A 92 -45.74 -19.60 15.04
C LEU A 92 -47.15 -19.51 15.66
N GLU A 93 -47.78 -18.33 15.63
CA GLU A 93 -49.14 -18.12 16.12
C GLU A 93 -50.18 -18.91 15.30
N GLU A 94 -50.03 -18.96 13.96
CA GLU A 94 -50.89 -19.76 13.09
C GLU A 94 -50.70 -21.27 13.31
N ALA A 95 -49.46 -21.71 13.54
CA ALA A 95 -49.17 -23.11 13.88
C ALA A 95 -49.77 -23.52 15.23
N GLU A 96 -49.73 -22.63 16.24
CA GLU A 96 -50.34 -22.85 17.54
C GLU A 96 -51.87 -22.91 17.44
N LYS A 97 -52.48 -21.99 16.67
CA LYS A 97 -53.93 -22.02 16.39
C LYS A 97 -54.35 -23.30 15.66
N LYS A 98 -53.54 -23.77 14.71
CA LYS A 98 -53.77 -25.03 13.99
C LYS A 98 -53.62 -26.24 14.91
N ARG A 99 -52.66 -26.21 15.85
CA ARG A 99 -52.48 -27.24 16.88
C ARG A 99 -53.67 -27.28 17.85
N GLN A 100 -54.16 -26.12 18.30
CA GLN A 100 -55.36 -26.03 19.14
C GLN A 100 -56.60 -26.55 18.39
N ALA A 101 -56.77 -26.20 17.11
CA ALA A 101 -57.88 -26.72 16.29
C ALA A 101 -57.82 -28.25 16.10
N MET A 102 -56.62 -28.82 15.92
CA MET A 102 -56.42 -30.26 15.83
C MET A 102 -56.69 -30.98 17.16
N LEU A 103 -56.32 -30.37 18.29
CA LEU A 103 -56.65 -30.90 19.62
C LEU A 103 -58.16 -30.88 19.87
N ALA A 104 -58.85 -29.79 19.54
CA ALA A 104 -60.31 -29.71 19.63
C ALA A 104 -61.01 -30.70 18.67
N ALA A 105 -60.46 -30.92 17.47
CA ALA A 105 -60.96 -31.92 16.54
C ALA A 105 -60.71 -33.36 17.03
N LYS A 106 -59.58 -33.60 17.72
CA LYS A 106 -59.27 -34.89 18.33
C LYS A 106 -60.13 -35.17 19.55
N GLU A 107 -60.40 -34.17 20.38
CA GLU A 107 -61.33 -34.25 21.51
C GLU A 107 -62.77 -34.58 21.04
N LYS A 108 -63.18 -34.00 19.90
CA LYS A 108 -64.45 -34.40 19.23
C LYS A 108 -64.42 -35.82 18.68
N ARG A 109 -63.26 -36.33 18.25
CA ARG A 109 -63.08 -37.68 17.69
C ARG A 109 -62.88 -38.76 18.78
N GLU A 110 -62.52 -38.38 20.01
CA GLU A 110 -62.46 -39.29 21.18
C GLU A 110 -63.85 -39.67 21.72
N GLN A 111 -64.93 -39.08 21.20
CA GLN A 111 -66.32 -39.49 21.50
C GLN A 111 -66.82 -40.68 20.63
N GLU A 112 -66.02 -41.20 19.71
CA GLU A 112 -66.33 -42.43 18.94
C GLU A 112 -65.36 -43.58 19.31
N PRO A 113 -65.87 -44.78 19.67
CA PRO A 113 -65.03 -45.88 20.10
C PRO A 113 -64.44 -46.65 18.90
N VAL A 114 -63.15 -46.49 18.64
CA VAL A 114 -62.42 -47.37 17.70
C VAL A 114 -61.10 -47.86 18.32
N LYS A 115 -60.95 -49.19 18.34
CA LYS A 115 -59.82 -49.98 18.84
C LYS A 115 -58.55 -49.79 17.98
N PRO A 116 -57.33 -49.82 18.58
CA PRO A 116 -56.09 -49.43 17.90
C PRO A 116 -55.46 -50.59 17.12
N ASN A 117 -54.87 -50.29 15.96
CA ASN A 117 -53.98 -51.20 15.24
C ASN A 117 -52.70 -50.45 14.83
N PHE A 118 -51.59 -50.75 15.52
CA PHE A 118 -50.22 -50.28 15.21
C PHE A 118 -49.76 -50.87 13.86
N VAL A 119 -48.77 -50.32 13.14
CA VAL A 119 -47.32 -50.47 13.37
C VAL A 119 -46.56 -49.29 12.74
N ILE A 120 -45.63 -48.71 13.50
CA ILE A 120 -44.65 -47.71 13.06
C ILE A 120 -43.35 -48.45 12.71
N THR A 121 -42.89 -48.32 11.47
CA THR A 121 -41.50 -48.63 11.09
C THR A 121 -40.71 -47.34 10.99
N LYS A 122 -39.73 -47.19 11.89
CA LYS A 122 -38.71 -46.14 11.93
C LYS A 122 -37.71 -46.37 10.79
N ARG A 123 -37.37 -45.31 10.04
CA ARG A 123 -36.20 -45.27 9.16
C ARG A 123 -35.27 -44.16 9.64
N GLU A 124 -34.05 -44.53 9.97
CA GLU A 124 -32.96 -43.66 10.42
C GLU A 124 -32.37 -42.84 9.28
N GLY A 125 -31.92 -41.63 9.60
CA GLY A 125 -31.23 -40.74 8.67
C GLY A 125 -30.97 -39.36 9.26
N ASP A 126 -29.78 -39.24 9.87
CA ASP A 126 -28.94 -38.04 9.98
C ASP A 126 -29.30 -36.92 10.97
N GLU A 127 -28.37 -36.60 11.87
CA GLU A 127 -27.99 -35.23 12.28
C GLU A 127 -26.87 -35.22 13.35
N MET A 128 -25.74 -34.62 12.95
CA MET A 128 -25.04 -33.50 13.63
C MET A 128 -24.28 -33.67 14.97
N ALA A 129 -23.14 -32.95 15.00
CA ALA A 129 -22.39 -32.38 16.14
C ALA A 129 -21.42 -33.35 16.88
N GLY A 130 -20.22 -32.96 17.27
CA GLY A 130 -19.51 -31.67 17.29
C GLY A 130 -18.07 -31.93 17.78
N SER A 131 -17.10 -31.14 17.34
CA SER A 131 -16.43 -30.09 18.14
C SER A 131 -15.14 -30.52 18.85
N ALA A 132 -14.16 -29.62 18.72
CA ALA A 132 -13.05 -29.34 19.64
C ALA A 132 -11.83 -30.27 19.65
N LEU A 133 -10.74 -29.84 18.97
CA LEU A 133 -9.42 -29.77 19.62
C LEU A 133 -8.41 -28.91 18.82
N GLY A 134 -7.73 -27.99 19.51
CA GLY A 134 -6.33 -27.65 19.17
C GLY A 134 -6.04 -26.27 18.56
N SER A 135 -6.03 -25.23 19.40
CA SER A 135 -5.36 -23.95 19.14
C SER A 135 -3.84 -24.17 18.96
N SER A 136 -3.33 -24.08 17.74
CA SER A 136 -1.88 -24.07 17.48
C SER A 136 -1.56 -23.36 16.16
N GLY A 137 -0.91 -22.19 16.23
CA GLY A 137 -0.04 -21.57 15.20
C GLY A 137 -0.63 -21.17 13.85
N PHE A 138 -1.50 -22.00 13.29
CA PHE A 138 -2.13 -21.88 11.98
C PHE A 138 -3.21 -20.80 11.95
N ASP A 139 -3.98 -20.65 13.03
CA ASP A 139 -5.02 -19.61 13.16
C ASP A 139 -4.47 -18.19 13.07
N LYS A 140 -3.21 -17.98 13.47
CA LYS A 140 -2.58 -16.65 13.45
C LYS A 140 -2.12 -16.26 12.04
N PHE A 141 -1.66 -17.22 11.23
CA PHE A 141 -1.35 -17.02 9.82
C PHE A 141 -2.62 -16.91 8.96
N ALA A 142 -3.64 -17.71 9.27
CA ALA A 142 -4.96 -17.61 8.65
C ALA A 142 -5.60 -16.24 8.95
N ASN A 143 -5.58 -15.76 10.21
CA ASN A 143 -6.09 -14.42 10.56
C ASN A 143 -5.33 -13.30 9.84
N ILE A 144 -4.01 -13.40 9.66
CA ILE A 144 -3.21 -12.39 8.94
C ILE A 144 -3.53 -12.38 7.45
N MET A 145 -3.71 -13.54 6.82
CA MET A 145 -4.12 -13.64 5.42
C MET A 145 -5.56 -13.14 5.23
N TYR A 146 -6.48 -13.49 6.14
CA TYR A 146 -7.87 -13.04 6.12
C TYR A 146 -7.99 -11.54 6.39
N ALA A 147 -7.31 -11.00 7.41
CA ALA A 147 -7.28 -9.57 7.70
C ALA A 147 -6.58 -8.75 6.60
N ARG A 148 -5.56 -9.30 5.92
CA ARG A 148 -4.91 -8.62 4.78
C ARG A 148 -5.77 -8.66 3.51
N GLY A 149 -6.65 -9.66 3.38
CA GLY A 149 -7.68 -9.75 2.35
C GLY A 149 -8.92 -8.88 2.62
N GLU A 150 -9.30 -8.68 3.89
CA GLU A 150 -10.44 -7.84 4.29
C GLU A 150 -10.08 -6.35 4.42
N MET A 151 -8.82 -5.99 4.71
CA MET A 151 -8.41 -4.59 4.91
C MET A 151 -8.09 -3.85 3.59
N GLY A 152 -7.95 -4.56 2.48
CA GLY A 152 -7.67 -3.99 1.17
C GLY A 152 -8.76 -4.36 0.19
N LYS A 153 -9.43 -3.37 -0.39
CA LYS A 153 -10.25 -3.58 -1.59
C LYS A 153 -9.42 -4.36 -2.60
N THR A 154 -9.98 -5.45 -3.13
CA THR A 154 -9.30 -6.25 -4.15
C THR A 154 -9.00 -5.36 -5.36
N LYS A 155 -8.00 -5.74 -6.16
CA LYS A 155 -7.62 -4.97 -7.35
C LYS A 155 -8.83 -4.73 -8.27
N GLU A 156 -9.67 -5.75 -8.42
CA GLU A 156 -10.91 -5.71 -9.19
C GLU A 156 -11.93 -4.75 -8.57
N GLN A 157 -12.14 -4.81 -7.24
CA GLN A 157 -13.01 -3.87 -6.53
C GLN A 157 -12.54 -2.41 -6.67
N MET A 158 -11.22 -2.18 -6.67
CA MET A 158 -10.64 -0.84 -6.88
C MET A 158 -10.84 -0.34 -8.31
N GLU A 159 -10.76 -1.22 -9.31
CA GLU A 159 -11.02 -0.89 -10.71
C GLU A 159 -12.51 -0.59 -10.96
N GLU A 160 -13.40 -1.37 -10.36
CA GLU A 160 -14.85 -1.12 -10.37
C GLU A 160 -15.22 0.20 -9.69
N ASP A 161 -14.68 0.46 -8.49
CA ASP A 161 -14.86 1.73 -7.79
C ASP A 161 -14.33 2.89 -8.63
N LYS A 162 -13.15 2.75 -9.25
CA LYS A 162 -12.60 3.76 -10.15
C LYS A 162 -13.53 4.00 -11.34
N LYS A 163 -14.06 2.94 -11.96
CA LYS A 163 -14.99 3.04 -13.09
C LYS A 163 -16.29 3.74 -12.68
N ALA A 164 -16.86 3.38 -11.52
CA ALA A 164 -18.07 3.99 -10.98
C ALA A 164 -17.87 5.47 -10.61
N ILE A 165 -16.72 5.82 -10.01
CA ILE A 165 -16.37 7.21 -9.69
C ILE A 165 -16.17 8.02 -10.96
N LEU A 166 -15.51 7.45 -11.98
CA LEU A 166 -15.31 8.13 -13.26
C LEU A 166 -16.63 8.36 -14.00
N SER A 167 -17.53 7.38 -14.03
CA SER A 167 -18.86 7.57 -14.62
C SER A 167 -19.69 8.62 -13.89
N PHE A 168 -19.54 8.75 -12.56
CA PHE A 168 -20.21 9.80 -11.81
C PHE A 168 -19.60 11.20 -12.04
N ARG A 169 -18.27 11.28 -12.15
CA ARG A 169 -17.55 12.55 -12.32
C ARG A 169 -17.63 13.06 -13.76
N ILE A 170 -17.65 12.16 -14.74
CA ILE A 170 -17.76 12.47 -16.17
C ILE A 170 -19.23 12.37 -16.56
N LYS A 171 -19.93 13.50 -16.43
CA LYS A 171 -21.31 13.60 -16.93
C LYS A 171 -21.30 13.65 -18.47
N PRO A 172 -22.19 12.89 -19.15
CA PRO A 172 -22.37 13.01 -20.60
C PRO A 172 -22.63 14.46 -21.02
N LEU A 173 -22.09 14.84 -22.18
CA LEU A 173 -22.23 16.20 -22.69
C LEU A 173 -23.56 16.35 -23.44
N GLU A 174 -24.52 17.04 -22.85
CA GLU A 174 -25.76 17.40 -23.52
C GLU A 174 -25.55 18.71 -24.29
N ILE A 175 -25.34 18.60 -25.60
CA ILE A 175 -25.12 19.73 -26.51
C ILE A 175 -26.29 20.00 -27.47
N GLU A 176 -27.27 19.09 -27.51
CA GLU A 176 -28.42 19.19 -28.41
C GLU A 176 -29.40 20.27 -27.94
N GLY A 177 -29.81 21.16 -28.85
CA GLY A 177 -30.77 22.23 -28.57
C GLY A 177 -30.18 23.50 -27.93
N LEU A 178 -28.86 23.55 -27.68
CA LEU A 178 -28.20 24.75 -27.17
C LEU A 178 -27.95 25.80 -28.27
N THR A 179 -28.13 27.07 -27.92
CA THR A 179 -27.80 28.19 -28.83
C THR A 179 -26.29 28.41 -28.91
N VAL A 180 -25.82 29.11 -29.96
CA VAL A 180 -24.38 29.38 -30.18
C VAL A 180 -23.72 30.08 -28.98
N GLU A 181 -24.44 30.97 -28.30
CA GLU A 181 -23.96 31.66 -27.10
C GLU A 181 -23.81 30.71 -25.91
N GLN A 182 -24.79 29.84 -25.70
CA GLN A 182 -24.76 28.83 -24.63
C GLN A 182 -23.66 27.79 -24.87
N LEU A 183 -23.41 27.41 -26.13
CA LEU A 183 -22.29 26.54 -26.50
C LEU A 183 -20.94 27.18 -26.18
N ARG A 184 -20.77 28.48 -26.45
CA ARG A 184 -19.55 29.22 -26.07
C ARG A 184 -19.36 29.27 -24.56
N GLU A 185 -20.43 29.46 -23.81
CA GLU A 185 -20.36 29.46 -22.34
C GLU A 185 -20.01 28.06 -21.80
N LYS A 186 -20.61 27.00 -22.34
CA LYS A 186 -20.27 25.63 -21.98
C LYS A 186 -18.81 25.28 -22.28
N ALA A 187 -18.29 25.73 -23.43
CA ALA A 187 -16.88 25.54 -23.76
C ALA A 187 -15.96 26.23 -22.74
N LYS A 188 -16.28 27.46 -22.32
CA LYS A 188 -15.52 28.17 -21.27
C LYS A 188 -15.57 27.43 -19.93
N GLN A 189 -16.75 26.97 -19.51
CA GLN A 189 -16.89 26.20 -18.26
C GLN A 189 -16.07 24.91 -18.28
N LEU A 190 -16.08 24.17 -19.39
CA LEU A 190 -15.26 22.96 -19.54
C LEU A 190 -13.77 23.29 -19.51
N TRP A 191 -13.36 24.35 -20.18
CA TRP A 191 -11.97 24.80 -20.18
C TRP A 191 -11.47 25.16 -18.77
N GLU A 192 -12.23 25.97 -18.03
CA GLU A 192 -11.91 26.31 -16.63
C GLU A 192 -11.84 25.05 -15.75
N ARG A 193 -12.75 24.09 -15.99
CA ARG A 193 -12.76 22.82 -15.25
C ARG A 193 -11.51 21.99 -15.56
N VAL A 194 -11.09 21.91 -16.82
CA VAL A 194 -9.86 21.20 -17.22
C VAL A 194 -8.63 21.84 -16.58
N VAL A 195 -8.50 23.17 -16.61
CA VAL A 195 -7.38 23.88 -15.97
C VAL A 195 -7.32 23.60 -14.45
N SER A 196 -8.48 23.60 -13.80
CA SER A 196 -8.62 23.24 -12.38
C SER A 196 -8.17 21.79 -12.11
N LEU A 197 -8.62 20.83 -12.92
CA LEU A 197 -8.24 19.42 -12.80
C LEU A 197 -6.75 19.17 -13.05
N GLU A 198 -6.15 19.84 -14.04
CA GLU A 198 -4.72 19.68 -14.33
C GLU A 198 -3.87 20.23 -13.18
N SER A 199 -4.31 21.34 -12.59
CA SER A 199 -3.66 21.88 -11.39
C SER A 199 -3.76 20.94 -10.20
N GLU A 200 -4.92 20.30 -9.99
CA GLU A 200 -5.11 19.29 -8.94
C GLU A 200 -4.22 18.06 -9.16
N LYS A 201 -4.11 17.60 -10.41
CA LYS A 201 -3.26 16.48 -10.81
C LYS A 201 -1.79 16.77 -10.51
N TYR A 202 -1.28 17.95 -10.90
CA TYR A 202 0.08 18.35 -10.59
C TYR A 202 0.38 18.33 -9.08
N ASP A 203 -0.50 18.91 -8.26
CA ASP A 203 -0.33 18.91 -6.80
C ASP A 203 -0.31 17.48 -6.21
N LEU A 204 -1.08 16.55 -6.80
CA LEU A 204 -1.11 15.13 -6.40
C LEU A 204 0.16 14.39 -6.81
N GLU A 205 0.65 14.63 -8.02
CA GLU A 205 1.90 14.04 -8.53
C GLU A 205 3.11 14.48 -7.69
N GLU A 206 3.20 15.77 -7.35
CA GLU A 206 4.26 16.28 -6.48
C GLU A 206 4.20 15.67 -5.07
N ARG A 207 2.99 15.48 -4.53
CA ARG A 207 2.80 14.78 -3.25
C ARG A 207 3.23 13.32 -3.36
N GLN A 208 2.88 12.64 -4.44
CA GLN A 208 3.26 11.25 -4.67
C GLN A 208 4.78 11.10 -4.73
N LYS A 209 5.48 11.96 -5.49
CA LYS A 209 6.95 11.97 -5.54
C LYS A 209 7.58 12.12 -4.16
N ARG A 210 7.03 13.00 -3.32
CA ARG A 210 7.49 13.18 -1.94
C ARG A 210 7.27 11.94 -1.09
N GLN A 211 6.09 11.31 -1.18
CA GLN A 211 5.81 10.06 -0.47
C GLN A 211 6.74 8.92 -0.92
N ASP A 212 7.02 8.83 -2.22
CA ASP A 212 7.96 7.84 -2.77
C ASP A 212 9.39 8.06 -2.24
N TYR A 213 9.80 9.32 -2.09
CA TYR A 213 11.07 9.66 -1.45
C TYR A 213 11.10 9.22 0.02
N ASP A 214 10.08 9.58 0.79
CA ASP A 214 9.96 9.23 2.21
C ASP A 214 9.96 7.69 2.39
N LEU A 215 9.26 6.95 1.52
CA LEU A 215 9.26 5.49 1.51
C LEU A 215 10.64 4.90 1.21
N LYS A 216 11.37 5.46 0.23
CA LYS A 216 12.74 5.03 -0.08
C LYS A 216 13.67 5.27 1.11
N GLU A 217 13.56 6.41 1.78
CA GLU A 217 14.38 6.73 2.95
C GLU A 217 14.07 5.78 4.12
N LEU A 218 12.79 5.55 4.42
CA LEU A 218 12.38 4.60 5.45
C LEU A 218 12.84 3.18 5.15
N ALA A 219 12.78 2.75 3.90
CA ALA A 219 13.27 1.44 3.48
C ALA A 219 14.79 1.30 3.68
N GLU A 220 15.56 2.34 3.38
CA GLU A 220 17.01 2.32 3.59
C GLU A 220 17.39 2.37 5.08
N ARG A 221 16.69 3.19 5.88
CA ARG A 221 16.83 3.17 7.35
C ARG A 221 16.52 1.78 7.92
N GLN A 222 15.46 1.14 7.43
CA GLN A 222 15.12 -0.24 7.84
C GLN A 222 16.21 -1.24 7.45
N ARG A 223 16.80 -1.11 6.26
CA ARG A 223 17.96 -1.94 5.85
C ARG A 223 19.16 -1.73 6.76
N GLN A 224 19.50 -0.49 7.10
CA GLN A 224 20.59 -0.18 8.03
C GLN A 224 20.36 -0.81 9.41
N ILE A 225 19.15 -0.69 9.96
CA ILE A 225 18.76 -1.33 11.23
C ILE A 225 18.89 -2.85 11.12
N ASN A 226 18.45 -3.46 10.02
CA ASN A 226 18.55 -4.90 9.80
C ASN A 226 20.00 -5.37 9.68
N ARG A 227 20.87 -4.63 8.96
CA ARG A 227 22.31 -4.89 8.88
C ARG A 227 22.98 -4.83 10.26
N SER A 228 22.71 -3.78 11.04
CA SER A 228 23.24 -3.64 12.41
C SER A 228 22.77 -4.77 13.32
N ARG A 229 21.49 -5.17 13.23
CA ARG A 229 20.94 -6.30 13.97
C ARG A 229 21.56 -7.64 13.56
N ALA A 230 21.83 -7.83 12.26
CA ALA A 230 22.48 -9.04 11.77
C ALA A 230 23.92 -9.14 12.31
N LEU A 231 24.69 -8.06 12.21
CA LEU A 231 26.05 -7.96 12.77
C LEU A 231 26.06 -8.23 14.29
N LYS A 232 25.15 -7.63 15.06
CA LYS A 232 25.05 -7.84 16.51
C LYS A 232 24.70 -9.30 16.87
N LYS A 233 23.99 -10.01 15.99
CA LYS A 233 23.68 -11.43 16.15
C LYS A 233 24.75 -12.36 15.56
N GLY A 234 25.84 -11.82 15.02
CA GLY A 234 26.91 -12.59 14.37
C GLY A 234 26.48 -13.24 13.06
N LEU A 235 25.39 -12.76 12.44
CA LEU A 235 24.98 -13.16 11.09
C LEU A 235 25.58 -12.22 10.05
N ASP A 236 25.64 -12.71 8.82
CA ASP A 236 26.03 -11.93 7.64
C ASP A 236 25.15 -10.67 7.48
N PRO A 237 25.69 -9.51 7.07
CA PRO A 237 24.95 -8.24 7.06
C PRO A 237 23.64 -8.28 6.25
N GLU A 238 23.56 -9.11 5.22
CA GLU A 238 22.37 -9.23 4.36
C GLU A 238 21.39 -10.33 4.81
N ALA A 239 21.73 -11.13 5.82
CA ALA A 239 20.95 -12.29 6.24
C ALA A 239 19.53 -11.94 6.74
N LEU A 240 19.31 -10.70 7.20
CA LEU A 240 18.02 -10.21 7.70
C LEU A 240 17.25 -9.34 6.69
N GLN A 241 17.75 -9.24 5.44
CA GLN A 241 17.15 -8.43 4.38
C GLN A 241 16.20 -9.25 3.47
N GLY A 242 16.35 -10.58 3.46
CA GLY A 242 15.54 -11.48 2.65
C GLY A 242 14.07 -11.58 3.10
N LYS A 243 13.22 -12.08 2.18
CA LYS A 243 11.78 -12.35 2.44
C LYS A 243 11.57 -13.43 3.49
N HIS A 244 12.59 -14.24 3.78
CA HIS A 244 12.52 -15.38 4.67
C HIS A 244 13.52 -15.20 5.82
N PRO A 245 13.19 -15.63 7.04
CA PRO A 245 14.12 -15.55 8.17
C PRO A 245 15.46 -16.23 7.85
N PRO A 246 16.58 -15.71 8.37
CA PRO A 246 17.88 -16.32 8.15
C PRO A 246 17.91 -17.75 8.71
N LYS A 247 18.53 -18.66 7.96
CA LYS A 247 18.70 -20.06 8.38
C LYS A 247 19.53 -20.11 9.66
N ILE A 248 19.00 -20.78 10.68
CA ILE A 248 19.69 -20.97 11.96
C ILE A 248 20.84 -21.95 11.73
N GLN A 249 22.07 -21.53 12.01
CA GLN A 249 23.22 -22.43 12.01
C GLN A 249 23.11 -23.32 13.25
N VAL A 250 22.89 -24.62 13.04
CA VAL A 250 22.72 -25.61 14.11
C VAL A 250 24.07 -26.01 14.73
N SER A 251 25.17 -25.74 14.02
CA SER A 251 26.53 -25.99 14.51
C SER A 251 27.16 -24.76 15.13
N SER A 252 27.72 -24.93 16.33
CA SER A 252 28.47 -23.88 17.01
C SER A 252 29.82 -23.64 16.33
N LYS A 253 30.32 -22.39 16.34
CA LYS A 253 31.69 -22.04 15.89
C LYS A 253 32.78 -22.80 16.68
N TYR A 254 32.43 -23.35 17.85
CA TYR A 254 33.29 -24.12 18.74
C TYR A 254 33.08 -25.63 18.65
N GLU A 255 32.13 -26.08 17.82
CA GLU A 255 31.92 -27.50 17.58
C GLU A 255 33.04 -27.97 16.64
N ARG A 256 33.91 -28.88 17.11
CA ARG A 256 35.11 -29.35 16.43
C ARG A 256 34.77 -29.98 15.07
N ARG A 257 34.62 -29.17 14.02
CA ARG A 257 34.52 -29.60 12.62
C ARG A 257 35.91 -29.60 11.98
N LEU A 258 36.37 -30.79 11.60
CA LEU A 258 37.56 -30.97 10.77
C LEU A 258 37.34 -30.49 9.32
N ASP A 259 36.09 -30.48 8.85
CA ASP A 259 35.76 -30.10 7.46
C ASP A 259 34.70 -28.98 7.39
N ARG A 260 35.15 -27.83 6.88
CA ARG A 260 34.38 -26.59 6.74
C ARG A 260 33.67 -26.44 5.40
N ARG A 261 33.83 -27.39 4.46
CA ARG A 261 33.16 -27.36 3.15
C ARG A 261 31.64 -27.46 3.29
N SER A 262 30.91 -26.79 2.40
CA SER A 262 29.44 -26.80 2.41
C SER A 262 28.90 -28.20 2.01
N PHE A 263 27.60 -28.44 2.20
CA PHE A 263 27.01 -29.73 1.83
C PHE A 263 27.09 -29.99 0.32
N GLU A 264 26.94 -28.94 -0.49
CA GLU A 264 27.06 -29.00 -1.95
C GLU A 264 28.50 -29.31 -2.35
N ASP A 265 29.48 -28.60 -1.79
CA ASP A 265 30.91 -28.85 -2.03
C ASP A 265 31.32 -30.26 -1.60
N LYS A 266 30.76 -30.79 -0.50
CA LYS A 266 31.03 -32.16 -0.04
C LYS A 266 30.38 -33.18 -0.97
N ARG A 267 29.16 -32.93 -1.43
CA ARG A 267 28.48 -33.80 -2.40
C ARG A 267 29.32 -33.89 -3.67
N GLU A 268 29.71 -32.75 -4.24
CA GLU A 268 30.51 -32.69 -5.47
C GLU A 268 31.89 -33.32 -5.29
N LEU A 269 32.52 -33.14 -4.12
CA LEU A 269 33.75 -33.84 -3.80
C LEU A 269 33.58 -35.37 -3.81
N TYR A 270 32.51 -35.90 -3.21
CA TYR A 270 32.28 -37.34 -3.18
C TYR A 270 31.58 -37.89 -4.43
N ASP A 271 31.11 -37.03 -5.33
CA ASP A 271 30.48 -37.35 -6.61
C ASP A 271 31.49 -37.13 -7.76
N GLY A 272 32.66 -37.75 -7.64
CA GLY A 272 33.73 -37.72 -8.64
C GLY A 272 34.72 -36.55 -8.53
N GLY A 273 34.44 -35.51 -7.74
CA GLY A 273 35.37 -34.39 -7.55
C GLY A 273 36.68 -34.77 -6.86
N LEU A 274 36.63 -35.73 -5.92
CA LEU A 274 37.81 -36.25 -5.23
C LEU A 274 38.70 -37.07 -6.17
N GLU A 275 38.10 -37.89 -7.02
CA GLU A 275 38.81 -38.67 -8.04
C GLU A 275 39.47 -37.73 -9.05
N ALA A 276 38.74 -36.72 -9.53
CA ALA A 276 39.29 -35.70 -10.41
C ALA A 276 40.46 -34.92 -9.78
N MET A 277 40.40 -34.62 -8.47
CA MET A 277 41.52 -33.99 -7.77
C MET A 277 42.75 -34.91 -7.67
N ILE A 278 42.54 -36.20 -7.39
CA ILE A 278 43.63 -37.19 -7.31
C ILE A 278 44.27 -37.40 -8.70
N ASP A 279 43.46 -37.47 -9.74
CA ASP A 279 43.92 -37.63 -11.11
C ASP A 279 44.73 -36.40 -11.56
N ALA A 280 44.24 -35.19 -11.27
CA ALA A 280 44.95 -33.95 -11.57
C ALA A 280 46.30 -33.84 -10.82
N GLU A 281 46.34 -34.25 -9.54
CA GLU A 281 47.59 -34.30 -8.77
C GLU A 281 48.56 -35.34 -9.35
N SER A 282 48.05 -36.48 -9.80
CA SER A 282 48.83 -37.55 -10.42
C SER A 282 49.41 -37.11 -11.77
N GLU A 283 48.60 -36.42 -12.59
CA GLU A 283 49.01 -35.86 -13.88
C GLU A 283 50.08 -34.78 -13.67
N LYS A 284 49.88 -33.88 -12.70
CA LYS A 284 50.88 -32.88 -12.32
C LYS A 284 52.20 -33.52 -11.86
N GLN A 285 52.15 -34.55 -11.02
CA GLN A 285 53.35 -35.28 -10.60
C GLN A 285 54.05 -35.97 -11.78
N TRP A 286 53.29 -36.50 -12.73
CA TRP A 286 53.83 -37.08 -13.95
C TRP A 286 54.51 -36.01 -14.82
N GLU A 287 53.87 -34.85 -15.01
CA GLU A 287 54.42 -33.72 -15.75
C GLU A 287 55.73 -33.22 -15.11
N GLU A 288 55.76 -33.04 -13.79
CA GLU A 288 56.95 -32.64 -13.05
C GLU A 288 58.10 -33.66 -13.20
N LYS A 289 57.80 -34.97 -13.11
CA LYS A 289 58.77 -36.03 -13.35
C LYS A 289 59.28 -36.04 -14.79
N MET A 290 58.38 -35.84 -15.76
CA MET A 290 58.74 -35.76 -17.18
C MET A 290 59.58 -34.53 -17.49
N LEU A 291 59.30 -33.41 -16.84
CA LEU A 291 60.08 -32.18 -16.95
C LEU A 291 61.50 -32.42 -16.40
N SER A 292 61.60 -32.97 -15.19
CA SER A 292 62.88 -33.32 -14.55
C SER A 292 63.69 -34.34 -15.37
N PHE A 293 63.02 -35.33 -15.96
CA PHE A 293 63.66 -36.29 -16.86
C PHE A 293 64.18 -35.62 -18.13
N LYS A 294 63.41 -34.71 -18.75
CA LYS A 294 63.87 -33.94 -19.93
C LYS A 294 65.02 -33.00 -19.61
N GLU A 295 65.02 -32.39 -18.42
CA GLU A 295 66.11 -31.53 -17.95
C GLU A 295 67.37 -32.36 -17.67
N SER A 296 67.23 -33.53 -17.04
CA SER A 296 68.34 -34.46 -16.79
C SER A 296 68.90 -35.06 -18.08
N ALA A 297 68.06 -35.32 -19.09
CA ALA A 297 68.50 -35.79 -20.41
C ALA A 297 69.23 -34.71 -21.22
N ARG A 298 69.02 -33.42 -20.91
CA ARG A 298 69.76 -32.30 -21.51
C ARG A 298 71.11 -32.05 -20.83
N ALA A 299 71.26 -32.45 -19.56
CA ALA A 299 72.54 -32.54 -18.89
C ALA A 299 73.23 -33.82 -19.36
N GLY A 300 73.93 -33.75 -20.50
CA GLY A 300 74.62 -34.89 -21.11
C GLY A 300 75.45 -35.69 -20.10
N LEU A 301 75.41 -37.02 -20.25
CA LEU A 301 76.28 -37.94 -19.51
C LEU A 301 77.75 -37.46 -19.62
N PRO A 302 78.54 -37.55 -18.53
CA PRO A 302 79.91 -37.04 -18.48
C PRO A 302 80.84 -37.66 -19.52
#